data_AF-A0A6C0H351-F1
#
_entry.id   AF-A0A6C0H351-F1
#
_cell.length_a   1.000
_cell.length_b   1.000
_cell.length_c   1.000
_cell.angle_alpha   90.00
_cell.angle_beta   90.00
_cell.angle_gamma   90.00
#
_symmetry.space_group_name_H-M   'P 1'
#
loop_
_entity.id
_entity.type
_entity.pdbx_description
1 polymer ?
#
loop_
_entity_poly.entity_id
_entity_poly.type
_entity_poly.pdbx_seq_one_letter_code
_entity_poly.pdbx_strand_id
1 'polypeptide(L)'
;MSVHLVLYSNNEPFDTTKRLIIESIHKFTKKRIIIHDYNLEKIKTKEWFTLIQMLPSIHKQGKRDGYYNAWKPFITRDVYNDMKNGDILYYVDCSQYYKTGFTENIDKLCDIASEKMCIAGSIGDDVRNKSFGCCDKLQVWNKIITNKDNSTALSKRHVLNSWYLFKKCGENNAFIDDWAYFTYYTDNDIEHPLVSYHHTADQSIFNILVVKYNLPVFYSRPICHGANKDKNAVLKVINNTSTTHMNDHFTYL
;
A
#
# COMPACT_ATOMS: atom_id res chain seq x y z
N MET A 1 -1.56 -2.39 22.15
CA MET A 1 -1.48 -2.31 20.69
C MET A 1 -2.85 -2.59 20.10
N SER A 2 -3.43 -1.60 19.45
CA SER A 2 -4.64 -1.74 18.62
C SER A 2 -4.23 -1.91 17.15
N VAL A 3 -5.09 -2.53 16.35
CA VAL A 3 -4.94 -2.58 14.90
C VAL A 3 -5.98 -1.65 14.28
N HIS A 4 -5.50 -0.65 13.56
CA HIS A 4 -6.28 0.31 12.78
C HIS A 4 -6.49 -0.27 11.39
N LEU A 5 -7.63 -0.93 11.17
CA LEU A 5 -7.99 -1.50 9.87
C LEU A 5 -8.53 -0.40 8.96
N VAL A 6 -7.79 -0.06 7.92
CA VAL A 6 -8.10 1.01 6.98
C VAL A 6 -8.67 0.44 5.70
N LEU A 7 -9.89 0.86 5.35
CA LEU A 7 -10.61 0.39 4.19
C LEU A 7 -11.18 1.58 3.43
N TYR A 8 -11.06 1.55 2.11
CA TYR A 8 -11.74 2.47 1.22
C TYR A 8 -12.50 1.69 0.15
N SER A 9 -13.72 2.11 -0.12
CA SER A 9 -14.50 1.66 -1.27
C SER A 9 -15.31 2.81 -1.85
N ASN A 10 -15.65 2.70 -3.13
CA ASN A 10 -16.49 3.67 -3.81
C ASN A 10 -17.38 2.93 -4.82
N ASN A 11 -18.65 2.75 -4.46
CA ASN A 11 -19.67 2.01 -5.22
C ASN A 11 -19.40 0.50 -5.28
N GLU A 12 -20.41 -0.23 -5.78
CA GLU A 12 -20.31 -1.66 -6.00
C GLU A 12 -19.37 -2.00 -7.17
N PRO A 13 -18.67 -3.15 -7.12
CA PRO A 13 -18.75 -4.20 -6.10
C PRO A 13 -17.80 -4.01 -4.91
N PHE A 14 -17.14 -2.85 -4.81
CA PHE A 14 -16.12 -2.59 -3.80
C PHE A 14 -16.75 -2.44 -2.40
N ASP A 15 -17.94 -1.83 -2.33
CA ASP A 15 -18.71 -1.66 -1.08
C ASP A 15 -19.11 -3.01 -0.47
N THR A 16 -19.59 -3.96 -1.27
CA THR A 16 -19.84 -5.34 -0.81
C THR A 16 -18.58 -5.96 -0.21
N THR A 17 -17.43 -5.80 -0.86
CA THR A 17 -16.17 -6.37 -0.37
C THR A 17 -15.77 -5.74 0.96
N LYS A 18 -15.88 -4.42 1.09
CA LYS A 18 -15.61 -3.70 2.34
C LYS A 18 -16.46 -4.21 3.50
N ARG A 19 -17.77 -4.36 3.27
CA ARG A 19 -18.72 -4.90 4.26
C ARG A 19 -18.30 -6.29 4.73
N LEU A 20 -18.00 -7.20 3.80
CA LEU A 20 -17.56 -8.56 4.14
C LEU A 20 -16.27 -8.56 4.97
N ILE A 21 -15.33 -7.65 4.69
CA ILE A 21 -14.10 -7.49 5.46
C ILE A 21 -14.41 -7.05 6.90
N ILE A 22 -15.27 -6.04 7.07
CA ILE A 22 -15.69 -5.52 8.38
C ILE A 22 -16.44 -6.59 9.19
N GLU A 23 -17.36 -7.33 8.58
CA GLU A 23 -18.16 -8.34 9.27
C GLU A 23 -17.33 -9.56 9.71
N SER A 24 -16.27 -9.87 8.97
CA SER A 24 -15.45 -11.06 9.23
C SER A 24 -14.29 -10.81 10.19
N ILE A 25 -13.72 -9.60 10.25
CA ILE A 25 -12.45 -9.38 10.96
C ILE A 25 -12.47 -9.83 12.42
N HIS A 26 -13.56 -9.60 13.14
CA HIS A 26 -13.69 -9.97 14.55
C HIS A 26 -13.65 -11.48 14.80
N LYS A 27 -13.91 -12.31 13.79
CA LYS A 27 -13.77 -13.77 13.88
C LYS A 27 -12.32 -14.23 13.73
N PHE A 28 -11.47 -13.40 13.13
CA PHE A 28 -10.12 -13.74 12.69
C PHE A 28 -9.02 -12.94 13.40
N THR A 29 -9.33 -12.39 14.57
CA THR A 29 -8.35 -11.70 15.41
C THR A 29 -8.77 -11.72 16.87
N LYS A 30 -7.78 -11.79 17.76
CA LYS A 30 -7.97 -11.51 19.19
C LYS A 30 -7.55 -10.08 19.57
N LYS A 31 -6.98 -9.33 18.63
CA LYS A 31 -6.51 -7.97 18.86
C LYS A 31 -7.68 -6.98 18.84
N ARG A 32 -7.52 -5.88 19.56
CA ARG A 32 -8.47 -4.76 19.49
C ARG A 32 -8.41 -4.13 18.10
N ILE A 33 -9.53 -4.12 17.40
CA ILE A 33 -9.66 -3.51 16.07
C ILE A 33 -10.32 -2.14 16.18
N ILE A 34 -9.77 -1.15 15.47
CA ILE A 34 -10.39 0.15 15.22
C ILE A 34 -10.58 0.23 13.71
N ILE A 35 -11.84 0.31 13.26
CA ILE A 35 -12.19 0.30 11.84
C ILE A 35 -12.24 1.73 11.32
N HIS A 36 -11.44 2.01 10.31
CA HIS A 36 -11.43 3.26 9.57
C HIS A 36 -12.11 3.04 8.22
N ASP A 37 -13.44 3.13 8.24
CA ASP A 37 -14.28 2.99 7.06
C ASP A 37 -14.31 4.32 6.28
N TYR A 38 -13.66 4.34 5.12
CA TYR A 38 -13.67 5.46 4.18
C TYR A 38 -14.48 5.16 2.92
N ASN A 39 -15.03 6.22 2.34
CA ASN A 39 -15.63 6.26 1.02
C ASN A 39 -15.37 7.64 0.38
N LEU A 40 -15.82 7.82 -0.87
CA LEU A 40 -15.62 9.07 -1.59
C LEU A 40 -16.17 10.29 -0.84
N GLU A 41 -17.39 10.20 -0.29
CA GLU A 41 -18.01 11.32 0.43
C GLU A 41 -17.26 11.69 1.70
N LYS A 42 -16.72 10.71 2.43
CA LYS A 42 -15.91 10.95 3.63
C LYS A 42 -14.55 11.54 3.31
N ILE A 43 -13.91 11.18 2.20
CA ILE A 43 -12.63 11.80 1.84
C ILE A 43 -12.83 13.23 1.33
N LYS A 44 -13.96 13.55 0.68
CA LYS A 44 -14.28 14.91 0.23
C LYS A 44 -14.36 15.95 1.36
N THR A 45 -14.60 15.52 2.60
CA THR A 45 -14.66 16.43 3.75
C THR A 45 -13.29 16.72 4.37
N LYS A 46 -12.23 16.08 3.87
CA LYS A 46 -10.87 16.25 4.38
C LYS A 46 -10.18 17.46 3.75
N GLU A 47 -9.40 18.20 4.54
CA GLU A 47 -8.67 19.38 4.06
C GLU A 47 -7.73 19.04 2.89
N TRP A 48 -7.02 17.91 2.98
CA TRP A 48 -6.12 17.43 1.94
C TRP A 48 -6.83 17.00 0.66
N PHE A 49 -8.17 16.85 0.66
CA PHE A 49 -8.91 16.45 -0.53
C PHE A 49 -8.74 17.47 -1.66
N THR A 50 -8.62 18.75 -1.32
CA THR A 50 -8.35 19.82 -2.28
C THR A 50 -7.08 19.57 -3.11
N LEU A 51 -6.04 19.01 -2.49
CA LEU A 51 -4.78 18.66 -3.17
C LEU A 51 -4.98 17.57 -4.23
N ILE A 52 -5.87 16.60 -3.98
CA ILE A 52 -6.16 15.53 -4.93
C ILE A 52 -7.24 15.90 -5.95
N GLN A 53 -8.18 16.77 -5.59
CA GLN A 53 -9.25 17.24 -6.48
C GLN A 53 -8.71 18.14 -7.59
N MET A 54 -7.63 18.87 -7.32
CA MET A 54 -6.94 19.71 -8.29
C MET A 54 -6.07 18.92 -9.28
N LEU A 55 -5.92 17.61 -9.09
CA LEU A 55 -5.20 16.77 -10.03
C LEU A 55 -5.97 16.72 -11.36
N PRO A 56 -5.31 16.91 -12.52
CA PRO A 56 -5.99 16.89 -13.81
C PRO A 56 -6.62 15.52 -14.07
N SER A 57 -7.53 15.39 -15.03
CA SER A 57 -7.96 14.04 -15.46
C SER A 57 -7.03 13.54 -16.55
N ILE A 58 -6.43 12.35 -16.39
CA ILE A 58 -5.62 11.71 -17.46
C ILE A 58 -6.35 10.47 -17.96
N HIS A 59 -7.21 10.69 -18.95
CA HIS A 59 -7.89 9.59 -19.63
C HIS A 59 -6.98 8.93 -20.66
N LYS A 60 -6.69 7.64 -20.45
CA LYS A 60 -6.08 6.76 -21.46
C LYS A 60 -7.03 5.61 -21.71
N GLN A 61 -7.39 5.37 -22.98
CA GLN A 61 -8.31 4.30 -23.35
C GLN A 61 -7.83 2.95 -22.79
N GLY A 62 -8.73 2.23 -22.10
CA GLY A 62 -8.44 0.94 -21.48
C GLY A 62 -7.56 1.00 -20.22
N LYS A 63 -7.25 2.19 -19.69
CA LYS A 63 -6.48 2.38 -18.46
C LYS A 63 -7.30 3.15 -17.42
N ARG A 64 -7.01 2.88 -16.15
CA ARG A 64 -7.52 3.70 -15.05
C ARG A 64 -6.91 5.10 -15.15
N ASP A 65 -7.62 6.09 -14.64
CA ASP A 65 -7.08 7.43 -14.48
C ASP A 65 -5.75 7.38 -13.73
N GLY A 66 -4.78 8.20 -14.12
CA GLY A 66 -3.45 8.23 -13.49
C GLY A 66 -3.52 8.54 -11.99
N TYR A 67 -4.57 9.24 -11.57
CA TYR A 67 -4.85 9.61 -10.18
C TYR A 67 -5.73 8.60 -9.44
N TYR A 68 -6.07 7.49 -10.09
CA TYR A 68 -6.75 6.39 -9.45
C TYR A 68 -5.96 5.96 -8.20
N ASN A 69 -6.59 6.05 -7.03
CA ASN A 69 -6.02 5.79 -5.71
C ASN A 69 -5.03 6.82 -5.15
N ALA A 70 -4.93 8.03 -5.73
CA ALA A 70 -4.13 9.12 -5.15
C ALA A 70 -4.55 9.49 -3.71
N TRP A 71 -5.74 9.09 -3.25
CA TRP A 71 -6.20 9.24 -1.87
C TRP A 71 -5.52 8.29 -0.87
N LYS A 72 -4.99 7.14 -1.31
CA LYS A 72 -4.45 6.08 -0.42
C LYS A 72 -3.33 6.59 0.50
N PRO A 73 -2.33 7.34 0.01
CA PRO A 73 -1.29 7.92 0.86
C PRO A 73 -1.85 8.87 1.93
N PHE A 74 -2.85 9.68 1.57
CA PHE A 74 -3.44 10.66 2.49
C PHE A 74 -4.32 10.02 3.55
N ILE A 75 -5.18 9.06 3.18
CA ILE A 75 -5.96 8.29 4.15
C ILE A 75 -5.02 7.60 5.14
N THR A 76 -3.95 6.98 4.63
CA THR A 76 -2.96 6.30 5.46
C THR A 76 -2.28 7.28 6.40
N ARG A 77 -1.86 8.45 5.92
CA ARG A 77 -1.25 9.49 6.75
C ARG A 77 -2.20 10.02 7.83
N ASP A 78 -3.45 10.31 7.50
CA ASP A 78 -4.49 10.74 8.46
C ASP A 78 -4.60 9.74 9.62
N VAL A 79 -4.85 8.47 9.28
CA VAL A 79 -5.01 7.42 10.29
C VAL A 79 -3.72 7.23 11.09
N TYR A 80 -2.56 7.25 10.42
CA TYR A 80 -1.26 7.07 11.04
C TYR A 80 -0.92 8.18 12.04
N ASN A 81 -1.37 9.41 11.80
CA ASN A 81 -1.16 10.54 12.72
C ASN A 81 -2.05 10.46 13.96
N ASP A 82 -3.26 9.91 13.83
CA ASP A 82 -4.21 9.73 14.93
C ASP A 82 -3.91 8.50 15.81
N MET A 83 -3.02 7.60 15.35
CA MET A 83 -2.63 6.40 16.07
C MET A 83 -1.75 6.67 17.29
N LYS A 84 -1.87 5.83 18.31
CA LYS A 84 -0.93 5.83 19.44
C LYS A 84 0.36 5.13 19.03
N ASN A 85 1.49 5.57 19.58
CA ASN A 85 2.78 4.90 19.38
C ASN A 85 2.68 3.41 19.72
N GLY A 86 3.16 2.56 18.81
CA GLY A 86 3.08 1.10 18.90
C GLY A 86 1.81 0.46 18.33
N ASP A 87 0.77 1.22 17.95
CA ASP A 87 -0.38 0.67 17.22
C ASP A 87 0.01 0.28 15.79
N ILE A 88 -0.79 -0.60 15.15
CA ILE A 88 -0.55 -1.08 13.77
C ILE A 88 -1.63 -0.53 12.85
N LEU A 89 -1.24 0.14 11.77
CA LEU A 89 -2.09 0.45 10.63
C LEU A 89 -2.10 -0.77 9.73
N TYR A 90 -3.26 -1.29 9.38
CA TYR A 90 -3.41 -2.36 8.41
C TYR A 90 -4.36 -1.88 7.31
N TYR A 91 -3.81 -1.57 6.14
CA TYR A 91 -4.59 -1.20 4.97
C TYR A 91 -4.89 -2.44 4.12
N VAL A 92 -6.10 -2.52 3.57
CA VAL A 92 -6.53 -3.57 2.65
C VAL A 92 -7.42 -3.00 1.55
N ASP A 93 -7.09 -3.26 0.28
CA ASP A 93 -7.93 -2.91 -0.86
C ASP A 93 -9.25 -3.69 -0.82
N CYS A 94 -10.36 -2.99 -1.00
CA CYS A 94 -11.66 -3.61 -1.22
C CYS A 94 -11.77 -4.01 -2.70
N SER A 95 -11.21 -5.15 -3.09
CA SER A 95 -11.08 -5.58 -4.49
C SER A 95 -12.38 -6.15 -5.09
N GLN A 96 -12.72 -5.76 -6.33
CA GLN A 96 -13.81 -6.38 -7.10
C GLN A 96 -13.58 -7.85 -7.45
N TYR A 97 -12.32 -8.30 -7.47
CA TYR A 97 -11.95 -9.66 -7.87
C TYR A 97 -11.95 -10.64 -6.69
N TYR A 98 -11.85 -10.12 -5.47
CA TYR A 98 -11.84 -10.90 -4.22
C TYR A 98 -12.95 -10.38 -3.32
N LYS A 99 -14.21 -10.64 -3.71
CA LYS A 99 -15.42 -10.23 -2.97
C LYS A 99 -15.62 -11.10 -1.73
N THR A 100 -14.63 -11.10 -0.84
CA THR A 100 -14.57 -11.95 0.34
C THR A 100 -14.03 -11.17 1.55
N GLY A 101 -14.51 -11.55 2.73
CA GLY A 101 -13.97 -11.08 4.00
C GLY A 101 -12.60 -11.68 4.30
N PHE A 102 -12.18 -11.61 5.56
CA PHE A 102 -11.12 -12.46 6.09
C PHE A 102 -11.63 -13.89 6.23
N THR A 103 -10.77 -14.85 5.89
CA THR A 103 -10.96 -16.29 6.14
C THR A 103 -9.81 -16.88 6.95
N GLU A 104 -8.84 -16.06 7.32
CA GLU A 104 -7.59 -16.45 7.94
C GLU A 104 -7.26 -15.49 9.09
N ASN A 105 -6.63 -15.98 10.16
CA ASN A 105 -6.27 -15.16 11.31
C ASN A 105 -5.21 -14.09 10.92
N ILE A 106 -5.36 -12.86 11.40
CA ILE A 106 -4.44 -11.74 11.09
C ILE A 106 -3.39 -11.46 12.17
N ASP A 107 -3.50 -12.10 13.34
CA ASP A 107 -2.75 -11.73 14.54
C ASP A 107 -1.25 -11.88 14.31
N LYS A 108 -0.85 -13.00 13.71
CA LYS A 108 0.54 -13.31 13.41
C LYS A 108 1.18 -12.32 12.44
N LEU A 109 0.45 -11.90 11.41
CA LEU A 109 0.92 -10.87 10.48
C LEU A 109 1.11 -9.52 11.17
N CYS A 110 0.18 -9.17 12.08
CA CYS A 110 0.29 -7.94 12.87
C CYS A 110 1.46 -7.98 13.86
N ASP A 111 1.73 -9.13 14.48
CA ASP A 111 2.87 -9.30 15.38
C ASP A 111 4.19 -9.17 14.64
N ILE A 112 4.31 -9.77 13.45
CA ILE A 112 5.49 -9.59 12.58
C ILE A 112 5.66 -8.12 12.19
N ALA A 113 4.59 -7.42 11.82
CA ALA A 113 4.66 -5.99 11.50
C ALA A 113 5.05 -5.14 12.73
N SER A 114 4.66 -5.56 13.94
CA SER A 114 5.05 -4.89 15.18
C SER A 114 6.54 -5.03 15.49
N GLU A 115 7.11 -6.20 15.20
CA GLU A 115 8.54 -6.50 15.36
C GLU A 115 9.40 -5.84 14.27
N LYS A 116 8.99 -5.97 13.00
CA LYS A 116 9.70 -5.41 11.84
C LYS A 116 9.42 -3.92 11.59
N MET A 117 8.56 -3.31 12.42
CA MET A 117 8.01 -1.96 12.28
C MET A 117 7.09 -1.77 11.06
N CYS A 118 7.23 -2.53 9.97
CA CYS A 118 6.28 -2.53 8.87
C CYS A 118 6.35 -3.83 8.05
N ILE A 119 5.38 -3.98 7.15
CA ILE A 119 5.40 -4.90 6.01
C ILE A 119 4.85 -4.10 4.83
N ALA A 120 5.74 -3.69 3.91
CA ALA A 120 5.41 -2.80 2.81
C ALA A 120 4.82 -3.57 1.62
N GLY A 121 3.70 -4.24 1.85
CA GLY A 121 2.99 -5.03 0.84
C GLY A 121 3.74 -6.29 0.43
N SER A 122 3.65 -6.64 -0.86
CA SER A 122 4.15 -7.92 -1.37
C SER A 122 4.70 -7.84 -2.78
N ILE A 123 5.53 -8.83 -3.14
CA ILE A 123 6.16 -8.95 -4.46
C ILE A 123 5.99 -10.36 -5.03
N GLY A 124 5.97 -10.45 -6.36
CA GLY A 124 6.11 -11.71 -7.11
C GLY A 124 7.34 -11.67 -8.03
N ASP A 125 7.74 -12.83 -8.56
CA ASP A 125 8.87 -12.91 -9.51
C ASP A 125 8.52 -12.46 -10.94
N ASP A 126 7.22 -12.43 -11.25
CA ASP A 126 6.63 -12.21 -12.57
C ASP A 126 6.48 -10.75 -12.98
N VAL A 127 6.59 -9.79 -12.04
CA VAL A 127 6.43 -8.36 -12.32
C VAL A 127 7.63 -7.58 -11.79
N ARG A 128 8.26 -6.80 -12.67
CA ARG A 128 9.36 -5.87 -12.37
C ARG A 128 8.87 -4.43 -12.48
N ASN A 129 9.64 -3.49 -11.94
CA ASN A 129 9.30 -2.07 -12.05
C ASN A 129 9.15 -1.59 -13.49
N LYS A 130 9.99 -2.07 -14.41
CA LYS A 130 9.86 -1.80 -15.84
C LYS A 130 8.77 -2.58 -16.58
N SER A 131 8.18 -3.59 -15.94
CA SER A 131 7.12 -4.39 -16.57
C SER A 131 5.87 -3.52 -16.75
N PHE A 132 5.24 -3.59 -17.93
CA PHE A 132 3.95 -2.96 -18.23
C PHE A 132 3.86 -1.44 -17.94
N GLY A 133 5.01 -0.75 -17.80
CA GLY A 133 5.08 0.66 -17.39
C GLY A 133 4.63 0.92 -15.95
N CYS A 134 4.83 -0.04 -15.03
CA CYS A 134 4.44 0.05 -13.61
C CYS A 134 5.21 1.14 -12.84
N CYS A 135 6.52 1.25 -13.04
CA CYS A 135 7.39 2.19 -12.33
C CYS A 135 8.70 2.42 -13.11
N ASP A 136 8.59 2.75 -14.40
CA ASP A 136 9.69 2.86 -15.36
C ASP A 136 10.20 4.29 -15.65
N LYS A 137 9.65 5.32 -15.01
CA LYS A 137 10.02 6.73 -15.30
C LYS A 137 11.18 7.14 -14.42
N LEU A 138 12.39 6.97 -14.96
CA LEU A 138 13.65 7.25 -14.26
C LEU A 138 13.72 8.68 -13.69
N GLN A 139 13.10 9.67 -14.35
CA GLN A 139 13.02 11.03 -13.82
C GLN A 139 12.32 11.12 -12.46
N VAL A 140 11.27 10.31 -12.22
CA VAL A 140 10.57 10.25 -10.93
C VAL A 140 11.47 9.62 -9.87
N TRP A 141 12.15 8.52 -10.23
CA TRP A 141 13.15 7.90 -9.36
C TRP A 141 14.25 8.89 -8.94
N ASN A 142 14.79 9.65 -9.89
CA ASN A 142 15.87 10.60 -9.64
C ASN A 142 15.43 11.80 -8.79
N LYS A 143 14.14 12.17 -8.83
CA LYS A 143 13.57 13.21 -7.97
C LYS A 143 13.36 12.74 -6.54
N ILE A 144 12.95 11.48 -6.33
CA ILE A 144 12.68 10.93 -4.99
C ILE A 144 13.97 10.40 -4.31
N ILE A 145 14.84 9.74 -5.08
CA ILE A 145 16.12 9.18 -4.64
C ILE A 145 17.23 9.89 -5.41
N THR A 146 17.69 11.01 -4.87
CA THR A 146 18.76 11.82 -5.45
C THR A 146 20.13 11.13 -5.32
N ASN A 147 21.06 11.44 -6.23
CA ASN A 147 22.47 11.05 -6.14
C ASN A 147 22.73 9.53 -6.16
N LYS A 148 21.88 8.76 -6.85
CA LYS A 148 22.08 7.32 -7.11
C LYS A 148 21.81 6.98 -8.56
N ASP A 149 22.49 5.96 -9.06
CA ASP A 149 22.09 5.32 -10.32
C ASP A 149 20.83 4.48 -10.11
N ASN A 150 19.68 5.11 -10.34
CA ASN A 150 18.37 4.47 -10.19
C ASN A 150 18.00 3.56 -11.36
N SER A 151 18.82 3.45 -12.42
CA SER A 151 18.53 2.58 -13.57
C SER A 151 18.41 1.11 -13.16
N THR A 152 19.18 0.69 -12.16
CA THR A 152 19.15 -0.66 -11.60
C THR A 152 17.84 -0.97 -10.87
N ALA A 153 17.14 0.05 -10.34
CA ALA A 153 15.86 -0.14 -9.67
C ALA A 153 14.75 -0.59 -10.62
N LEU A 154 14.90 -0.33 -11.92
CA LEU A 154 13.92 -0.70 -12.94
C LEU A 154 13.83 -2.23 -13.15
N SER A 155 14.90 -2.97 -12.83
CA SER A 155 14.92 -4.44 -12.92
C SER A 155 14.48 -5.14 -11.62
N LYS A 156 14.28 -4.39 -10.53
CA LYS A 156 13.79 -4.93 -9.26
C LYS A 156 12.32 -5.36 -9.36
N ARG A 157 11.90 -6.26 -8.46
CA ARG A 157 10.51 -6.74 -8.36
C ARG A 157 9.59 -5.56 -8.03
N HIS A 158 8.42 -5.52 -8.66
CA HIS A 158 7.42 -4.52 -8.35
C HIS A 158 6.63 -4.93 -7.11
N VAL A 159 6.41 -3.96 -6.24
CA VAL A 159 5.68 -4.09 -4.97
C VAL A 159 4.23 -3.75 -5.24
N LEU A 160 3.38 -4.66 -4.82
CA LEU A 160 1.96 -4.51 -4.77
C LEU A 160 1.54 -3.91 -3.41
N ASN A 161 0.84 -2.77 -3.45
CA ASN A 161 0.37 -2.06 -2.24
C ASN A 161 -1.14 -2.27 -1.97
N SER A 162 -1.69 -3.41 -2.42
CA SER A 162 -3.09 -3.76 -2.19
C SER A 162 -3.39 -4.11 -0.74
N TRP A 163 -2.35 -4.39 0.05
CA TRP A 163 -2.38 -4.45 1.49
C TRP A 163 -1.00 -4.08 2.02
N TYR A 164 -0.91 -3.57 3.24
CA TYR A 164 0.36 -3.29 3.93
C TYR A 164 0.11 -3.00 5.40
N LEU A 165 1.17 -3.12 6.20
CA LEU A 165 1.12 -2.86 7.64
C LEU A 165 2.22 -1.89 8.04
N PHE A 166 1.89 -0.89 8.85
CA PHE A 166 2.87 0.03 9.45
C PHE A 166 2.60 0.18 10.94
N LYS A 167 3.62 -0.02 11.76
CA LYS A 167 3.60 0.36 13.16
C LYS A 167 3.73 1.87 13.29
N LYS A 168 2.95 2.48 14.17
CA LYS A 168 3.17 3.87 14.58
C LYS A 168 4.45 3.96 15.40
N CYS A 169 5.49 4.54 14.82
CA CYS A 169 6.80 4.75 15.44
C CYS A 169 7.58 5.84 14.68
N GLY A 170 8.69 6.31 15.23
CA GLY A 170 9.48 7.40 14.64
C GLY A 170 10.06 7.04 13.27
N GLU A 171 10.48 5.80 13.10
CA GLU A 171 11.17 5.27 11.91
C GLU A 171 10.30 5.31 10.65
N ASN A 172 8.99 5.18 10.81
CA ASN A 172 8.04 5.13 9.71
C ASN A 172 7.46 6.50 9.34
N ASN A 173 7.61 7.53 10.19
CA ASN A 173 7.00 8.86 9.95
C ASN A 173 7.45 9.44 8.59
N ALA A 174 8.75 9.42 8.30
CA ALA A 174 9.30 9.99 7.08
C ALA A 174 8.79 9.28 5.81
N PHE A 175 8.63 7.95 5.85
CA PHE A 175 8.03 7.20 4.74
C PHE A 175 6.59 7.64 4.48
N ILE A 176 5.78 7.75 5.54
CA ILE A 176 4.36 8.09 5.44
C ILE A 176 4.17 9.52 4.94
N ASP A 177 4.95 10.47 5.45
CA ASP A 177 4.92 11.87 5.00
C ASP A 177 5.41 12.01 3.55
N ASP A 178 6.51 11.36 3.19
CA ASP A 178 7.04 11.37 1.81
C ASP A 178 6.03 10.79 0.82
N TRP A 179 5.31 9.72 1.19
CA TRP A 179 4.35 9.10 0.29
C TRP A 179 3.19 10.03 -0.03
N ALA A 180 2.66 10.73 0.98
CA ALA A 180 1.66 11.76 0.75
C ALA A 180 2.24 12.93 -0.06
N TYR A 181 3.41 13.44 0.31
CA TYR A 181 4.08 14.57 -0.34
C TYR A 181 4.32 14.33 -1.84
N PHE A 182 5.02 13.26 -2.19
CA PHE A 182 5.37 12.97 -3.58
C PHE A 182 4.14 12.69 -4.45
N THR A 183 3.00 12.32 -3.86
CA THR A 183 1.76 12.08 -4.61
C THR A 183 1.21 13.36 -5.24
N TYR A 184 1.45 14.53 -4.66
CA TYR A 184 1.03 15.82 -5.24
C TYR A 184 2.19 16.74 -5.64
N TYR A 185 3.44 16.27 -5.52
CA TYR A 185 4.64 17.07 -5.78
C TYR A 185 4.75 17.54 -7.24
N THR A 186 4.98 18.83 -7.41
CA THR A 186 5.35 19.51 -8.67
C THR A 186 6.53 20.45 -8.43
N ASP A 187 7.27 20.77 -9.49
CA ASP A 187 8.32 21.80 -9.48
C ASP A 187 8.49 22.43 -10.87
N ASN A 188 9.49 23.30 -11.04
CA ASN A 188 9.76 23.98 -12.31
C ASN A 188 10.09 23.03 -13.48
N ASP A 189 10.58 21.83 -13.20
CA ASP A 189 10.89 20.79 -14.20
C ASP A 189 9.74 19.79 -14.36
N ILE A 190 8.78 19.79 -13.44
CA ILE A 190 7.71 18.82 -13.33
C ILE A 190 6.37 19.55 -13.28
N GLU A 191 5.86 19.86 -14.47
CA GLU A 191 4.60 20.57 -14.71
C GLU A 191 3.36 19.81 -14.19
N HIS A 192 3.47 18.50 -13.96
CA HIS A 192 2.40 17.66 -13.46
C HIS A 192 2.85 16.88 -12.22
N PRO A 193 1.97 16.61 -11.25
CA PRO A 193 2.33 15.84 -10.07
C PRO A 193 3.06 14.54 -10.39
N LEU A 194 4.00 14.08 -9.57
CA LEU A 194 4.76 12.83 -9.86
C LEU A 194 3.85 11.61 -10.09
N VAL A 195 2.69 11.60 -9.42
CA VAL A 195 1.66 10.57 -9.59
C VAL A 195 1.07 10.56 -11.03
N SER A 196 1.27 11.59 -11.85
CA SER A 196 0.80 11.61 -13.24
C SER A 196 1.63 10.73 -14.19
N TYR A 197 2.85 10.38 -13.79
CA TYR A 197 3.82 9.74 -14.70
C TYR A 197 3.62 8.23 -14.85
N HIS A 198 2.66 7.61 -14.14
CA HIS A 198 2.44 6.15 -14.12
C HIS A 198 0.97 5.73 -14.16
N HIS A 199 0.73 4.44 -14.46
CA HIS A 199 -0.63 3.87 -14.59
C HIS A 199 -1.24 3.39 -13.26
N THR A 200 -0.40 3.10 -12.26
CA THR A 200 -0.76 2.70 -10.89
C THR A 200 0.02 3.58 -9.92
N ALA A 201 -0.20 4.88 -10.02
CA ALA A 201 0.85 5.82 -9.68
C ALA A 201 1.08 6.04 -8.18
N ASP A 202 0.05 5.86 -7.35
CA ASP A 202 0.23 5.78 -5.88
C ASP A 202 1.18 4.62 -5.52
N GLN A 203 1.01 3.47 -6.19
CA GLN A 203 1.85 2.28 -6.04
C GLN A 203 3.25 2.50 -6.61
N SER A 204 3.41 3.27 -7.69
CA SER A 204 4.73 3.61 -8.24
C SER A 204 5.55 4.43 -7.25
N ILE A 205 4.96 5.48 -6.66
CA ILE A 205 5.64 6.29 -5.63
C ILE A 205 5.95 5.42 -4.41
N PHE A 206 4.98 4.61 -3.95
CA PHE A 206 5.19 3.65 -2.87
C PHE A 206 6.40 2.75 -3.13
N ASN A 207 6.53 2.23 -4.36
CA ASN A 207 7.63 1.36 -4.76
C ASN A 207 9.00 2.03 -4.62
N ILE A 208 9.11 3.27 -5.10
CA ILE A 208 10.34 4.06 -5.02
C ILE A 208 10.70 4.29 -3.55
N LEU A 209 9.71 4.61 -2.71
CA LEU A 209 9.93 4.83 -1.29
C LEU A 209 10.31 3.55 -0.55
N VAL A 210 9.78 2.38 -0.92
CA VAL A 210 10.21 1.09 -0.36
C VAL A 210 11.71 0.86 -0.60
N VAL A 211 12.22 1.23 -1.77
CA VAL A 211 13.66 1.16 -2.08
C VAL A 211 14.44 2.24 -1.31
N LYS A 212 13.94 3.48 -1.26
CA LYS A 212 14.57 4.61 -0.54
C LYS A 212 14.80 4.29 0.93
N TYR A 213 13.79 3.72 1.59
CA TYR A 213 13.78 3.42 3.02
C TYR A 213 14.17 1.97 3.34
N ASN A 214 14.48 1.15 2.33
CA ASN A 214 14.85 -0.25 2.48
C ASN A 214 13.86 -1.04 3.37
N LEU A 215 12.57 -0.97 3.03
CA LEU A 215 11.51 -1.57 3.83
C LEU A 215 11.36 -3.09 3.56
N PRO A 216 10.99 -3.89 4.59
CA PRO A 216 10.68 -5.31 4.41
C PRO A 216 9.38 -5.48 3.61
N VAL A 217 9.42 -6.37 2.62
CA VAL A 217 8.31 -6.71 1.73
C VAL A 217 8.03 -8.20 1.82
N PHE A 218 6.75 -8.60 1.84
CA PHE A 218 6.39 -10.00 1.83
C PHE A 218 6.69 -10.65 0.48
N TYR A 219 7.30 -11.83 0.53
CA TYR A 219 7.61 -12.64 -0.64
C TYR A 219 7.37 -14.12 -0.33
N SER A 220 6.70 -14.79 -1.25
CA SER A 220 6.58 -16.24 -1.23
C SER A 220 6.70 -16.73 -2.66
N ARG A 221 7.74 -17.53 -2.94
CA ARG A 221 8.06 -18.02 -4.29
C ARG A 221 6.86 -18.65 -5.04
N PRO A 222 5.96 -19.41 -4.39
CA PRO A 222 4.80 -19.99 -5.08
C PRO A 222 3.71 -18.97 -5.48
N ILE A 223 3.71 -17.76 -4.92
CA ILE A 223 2.64 -16.77 -5.12
C ILE A 223 3.10 -15.72 -6.12
N CYS A 224 2.42 -15.66 -7.27
CA CYS A 224 2.65 -14.61 -8.27
C CYS A 224 2.11 -13.24 -7.81
N HIS A 225 2.58 -12.18 -8.45
CA HIS A 225 2.23 -10.79 -8.11
C HIS A 225 0.71 -10.54 -8.14
N GLY A 226 -0.03 -11.19 -9.05
CA GLY A 226 -1.48 -11.09 -9.09
C GLY A 226 -2.19 -11.73 -7.89
N ALA A 227 -1.77 -12.92 -7.50
CA ALA A 227 -2.36 -13.68 -6.39
C ALA A 227 -2.08 -13.03 -5.02
N ASN A 228 -0.96 -12.31 -4.90
CA ASN A 228 -0.62 -11.52 -3.72
C ASN A 228 -1.62 -10.38 -3.39
N LYS A 229 -2.54 -10.06 -4.32
CA LYS A 229 -3.66 -9.12 -4.06
C LYS A 229 -4.66 -9.66 -3.06
N ASP A 230 -4.80 -10.97 -2.95
CA ASP A 230 -5.67 -11.58 -1.95
C ASP A 230 -4.96 -11.65 -0.60
N LYS A 231 -5.42 -10.81 0.33
CA LYS A 231 -4.98 -10.82 1.73
C LYS A 231 -5.03 -12.22 2.35
N ASN A 232 -6.04 -13.04 2.01
CA ASN A 232 -6.21 -14.35 2.60
C ASN A 232 -5.15 -15.35 2.11
N ALA A 233 -4.70 -15.24 0.85
CA ALA A 233 -3.62 -16.07 0.34
C ALA A 233 -2.32 -15.84 1.12
N VAL A 234 -2.00 -14.58 1.44
CA VAL A 234 -0.83 -14.21 2.25
C VAL A 234 -0.98 -14.69 3.68
N LEU A 235 -2.12 -14.43 4.31
CA LEU A 235 -2.40 -14.86 5.68
C LEU A 235 -2.32 -16.38 5.83
N LYS A 236 -2.82 -17.13 4.85
CA LYS A 236 -2.71 -18.59 4.84
C LYS A 236 -1.25 -19.06 4.83
N VAL A 237 -0.36 -18.41 4.07
CA VAL A 237 1.08 -18.72 4.13
C VAL A 237 1.63 -18.42 5.51
N ILE A 238 1.43 -17.19 6.00
CA ILE A 238 1.98 -16.74 7.29
C ILE A 238 1.51 -17.62 8.44
N ASN A 239 0.23 -17.99 8.47
CA ASN A 239 -0.33 -18.83 9.53
C ASN A 239 0.24 -20.25 9.53
N ASN A 240 0.55 -20.79 8.35
CA ASN A 240 1.10 -22.14 8.20
C ASN A 240 2.64 -22.21 8.28
N THR A 241 3.36 -21.10 8.19
CA THR A 241 4.83 -21.07 8.31
C THR A 241 5.26 -21.13 9.78
N SER A 242 6.21 -21.98 10.14
CA SER A 242 6.76 -22.01 11.51
C SER A 242 7.53 -20.73 11.85
N THR A 243 7.68 -20.39 13.13
CA THR A 243 8.43 -19.20 13.56
C THR A 243 9.87 -19.19 13.01
N THR A 244 10.52 -20.36 12.96
CA THR A 244 11.89 -20.52 12.46
C THR A 244 12.06 -20.10 11.00
N HIS A 245 11.03 -20.32 10.17
CA HIS A 245 11.06 -20.00 8.73
C HIS A 245 10.37 -18.67 8.39
N MET A 246 9.91 -17.91 9.39
CA MET A 246 9.12 -16.71 9.14
C MET A 246 9.91 -15.65 8.38
N ASN A 247 11.19 -15.48 8.71
CA ASN A 247 12.04 -14.49 8.06
C ASN A 247 12.30 -14.79 6.58
N ASP A 248 12.14 -16.05 6.14
CA ASP A 248 12.33 -16.44 4.74
C ASP A 248 11.27 -15.81 3.81
N HIS A 249 10.16 -15.33 4.39
CA HIS A 249 9.08 -14.66 3.66
C HIS A 249 9.23 -13.14 3.56
N PHE A 250 10.32 -12.55 4.07
CA PHE A 250 10.52 -11.11 4.03
C PHE A 250 11.84 -10.78 3.34
N THR A 251 11.76 -9.90 2.35
CA THR A 251 12.90 -9.48 1.55
C THR A 251 12.95 -7.97 1.41
N TYR A 252 14.07 -7.47 0.88
CA TYR A 252 14.37 -6.06 0.70
C TYR A 252 14.76 -5.83 -0.76
N LEU A 253 14.44 -4.66 -1.31
CA LEU A 253 14.57 -4.38 -2.75
C LEU A 253 15.81 -3.57 -3.10
#